data_AF-A0A239HDM1-F1
#
_entry.id   AF-A0A239HDM1-F1
#
_cell.length_a   1.000
_cell.length_b   1.000
_cell.length_c   1.000
_cell.angle_alpha   90.00
_cell.angle_beta   90.00
_cell.angle_gamma   90.00
#
_symmetry.space_group_name_H-M   'P 1'
#
loop_
_entity.id
_entity.type
_entity.pdbx_description
1 polymer ?
#
loop_
_entity_poly.entity_id
_entity_poly.type
_entity_poly.pdbx_seq_one_letter_code
_entity_poly.pdbx_strand_id
1 'polypeptide(L)'
;MAKSAPKLTLNSSRDIPLDRLVLSQSNVRRVKAGVSIDALADDIARRKLLQSLNVRPILDDTGQETGRYEVPAGGRRYRALELLVKRKLLAKDTPVPCIVKAANDDILAEDDSLAENAMREALHPLDQFRAMHAMVEKGQDIEAVAANFFVTPAVVRQRLKLASVSPVLHDAYADDRIGLEQLMAFTISDDFERQVQVFELLTESRSLAPHLIRQKLTENVVRAADKRARFVTPDAYVEAGGGIVRDLFEADGGGWLTDPALLDRLVDEKLKAEGEALLGEGWKWVATSVDLPWDALRDHREIDRDEIPMTAEEETRIAELEAEGEEIDRLWSEAEEVPDDIHARVDAINAEYAEIAKRPLTFAPEEIAIAGVFVSLERDGSIRIDRGYAWAEGALFQVYTAPGQVTDIALQEGEELVGPGPVAAGDTVRWIIGDTLSGEGATRRVHILVKPTRPDIVTNLIINTSRRTYHIELRATPSTYMAAVSWRYTPS
;
A
#
# COMPACT_ATOMS: atom_id res chain seq x y z
N MET A 1 -36.96 -67.21 23.82
CA MET A 1 -36.96 -66.66 22.45
C MET A 1 -36.86 -65.16 22.57
N ALA A 2 -35.77 -64.54 22.09
CA ALA A 2 -35.63 -63.09 22.08
C ALA A 2 -36.61 -62.52 21.04
N LYS A 3 -37.54 -61.66 21.47
CA LYS A 3 -38.38 -60.89 20.55
C LYS A 3 -37.43 -60.00 19.74
N SER A 4 -37.37 -60.22 18.42
CA SER A 4 -36.71 -59.32 17.48
C SER A 4 -37.20 -57.90 17.75
N ALA A 5 -36.28 -56.94 17.92
CA ALA A 5 -36.63 -55.54 17.96
C ALA A 5 -37.44 -55.17 16.71
N PRO A 6 -38.49 -54.34 16.84
CA PRO A 6 -39.26 -53.89 15.68
C PRO A 6 -38.36 -53.13 14.71
N LYS A 7 -38.51 -53.40 13.41
CA LYS A 7 -37.75 -52.71 12.36
C LYS A 7 -38.32 -51.30 12.16
N LEU A 8 -37.43 -50.31 12.02
CA LEU A 8 -37.80 -48.94 11.70
C LEU A 8 -38.49 -48.88 10.32
N THR A 9 -39.63 -48.23 10.25
CA THR A 9 -40.33 -47.93 8.98
C THR A 9 -40.13 -46.45 8.67
N LEU A 10 -39.67 -46.13 7.45
CA LEU A 10 -39.44 -44.75 7.02
C LEU A 10 -40.75 -44.09 6.56
N ASN A 11 -40.82 -42.77 6.67
CA ASN A 11 -41.96 -41.99 6.18
C ASN A 11 -42.09 -42.09 4.65
N SER A 12 -43.32 -42.16 4.15
CA SER A 12 -43.60 -42.26 2.71
C SER A 12 -43.47 -40.91 1.99
N SER A 13 -42.85 -40.89 0.81
CA SER A 13 -42.86 -39.73 -0.09
C SER A 13 -44.10 -39.75 -0.98
N ARG A 14 -44.79 -38.61 -1.12
CA ARG A 14 -45.95 -38.45 -2.00
C ARG A 14 -46.02 -37.04 -2.57
N ASP A 15 -46.42 -36.93 -3.83
CA ASP A 15 -46.71 -35.63 -4.45
C ASP A 15 -48.11 -35.16 -4.06
N ILE A 16 -48.21 -33.96 -3.49
CA ILE A 16 -49.46 -33.38 -2.99
C ILE A 16 -49.69 -32.03 -3.69
N PRO A 17 -50.86 -31.79 -4.30
CA PRO A 17 -51.20 -30.49 -4.88
C PRO A 17 -51.02 -29.36 -3.87
N LEU A 18 -50.38 -28.27 -4.27
CA LEU A 18 -50.07 -27.14 -3.40
C LEU A 18 -51.31 -26.53 -2.72
N ASP A 19 -52.45 -26.51 -3.40
CA ASP A 19 -53.74 -26.03 -2.87
C ASP A 19 -54.36 -26.92 -1.77
N ARG A 20 -53.81 -28.11 -1.53
CA ARG A 20 -54.16 -28.99 -0.41
C ARG A 20 -53.20 -28.88 0.78
N LEU A 21 -52.15 -28.08 0.67
CA LEU A 21 -51.19 -27.82 1.73
C LEU A 21 -51.58 -26.56 2.50
N VAL A 22 -51.42 -26.58 3.83
CA VAL A 22 -51.69 -25.42 4.71
C VAL A 22 -50.49 -25.24 5.62
N LEU A 23 -50.07 -24.00 5.84
CA LEU A 23 -48.98 -23.72 6.78
C LEU A 23 -49.42 -24.00 8.22
N SER A 24 -48.66 -24.82 8.95
CA SER A 24 -48.96 -25.10 10.37
C SER A 24 -48.64 -23.90 11.27
N GLN A 25 -49.40 -23.72 12.35
CA GLN A 25 -49.10 -22.72 13.39
C GLN A 25 -47.95 -23.15 14.31
N SER A 26 -47.56 -24.43 14.29
CA SER A 26 -46.51 -25.03 15.13
C SER A 26 -45.08 -24.72 14.67
N ASN A 27 -44.89 -23.80 13.71
CA ASN A 27 -43.56 -23.39 13.25
C ASN A 27 -42.84 -22.59 14.34
N VAL A 28 -41.76 -23.16 14.86
CA VAL A 28 -41.00 -22.61 16.01
C VAL A 28 -40.18 -21.36 15.62
N ARG A 29 -39.93 -21.14 14.32
CA ARG A 29 -39.08 -20.04 13.82
C ARG A 29 -39.82 -18.70 13.78
N ARG A 30 -39.74 -17.93 14.87
CA ARG A 30 -40.38 -16.61 15.01
C ARG A 30 -39.53 -15.43 14.50
N VAL A 31 -38.21 -15.56 14.48
CA VAL A 31 -37.28 -14.50 14.05
C VAL A 31 -36.94 -14.65 12.54
N LYS A 32 -37.08 -13.58 11.77
CA LYS A 32 -36.70 -13.53 10.34
C LYS A 32 -35.18 -13.42 10.19
N ALA A 33 -34.45 -14.52 10.37
CA ALA A 33 -33.01 -14.61 10.09
C ALA A 33 -32.73 -15.50 8.86
N GLY A 34 -31.87 -15.07 7.94
CA GLY A 34 -31.47 -15.80 6.73
C GLY A 34 -32.17 -15.35 5.43
N VAL A 35 -32.05 -16.15 4.35
CA VAL A 35 -32.52 -15.84 2.98
C VAL A 35 -33.97 -15.29 2.97
N SER A 36 -34.29 -14.31 2.13
CA SER A 36 -35.67 -13.81 2.02
C SER A 36 -36.59 -14.84 1.36
N ILE A 37 -37.92 -14.68 1.51
CA ILE A 37 -38.87 -15.56 0.81
C ILE A 37 -38.79 -15.33 -0.71
N ASP A 38 -38.57 -14.09 -1.14
CA ASP A 38 -38.35 -13.73 -2.55
C ASP A 38 -37.14 -14.43 -3.15
N ALA A 39 -35.97 -14.36 -2.50
CA ALA A 39 -34.76 -15.04 -2.97
C ALA A 39 -34.92 -16.56 -2.99
N LEU A 40 -35.64 -17.13 -2.01
CA LEU A 40 -35.96 -18.57 -2.01
C LEU A 40 -36.93 -18.95 -3.14
N ALA A 41 -37.88 -18.08 -3.49
CA ALA A 41 -38.78 -18.30 -4.63
C ALA A 41 -38.02 -18.26 -5.95
N ASP A 42 -37.10 -17.31 -6.12
CA ASP A 42 -36.25 -17.22 -7.31
C ASP A 42 -35.34 -18.46 -7.44
N ASP A 43 -34.79 -18.96 -6.32
CA ASP A 43 -33.99 -20.19 -6.31
C ASP A 43 -34.84 -21.42 -6.73
N ILE A 44 -36.05 -21.56 -6.19
CA ILE A 44 -36.98 -22.65 -6.57
C ILE A 44 -37.38 -22.53 -8.05
N ALA A 45 -37.66 -21.33 -8.56
CA ALA A 45 -38.01 -21.14 -9.97
C ALA A 45 -36.91 -21.68 -10.89
N ARG A 46 -35.65 -21.42 -10.51
CA ARG A 46 -34.45 -21.81 -11.24
C ARG A 46 -34.09 -23.29 -11.08
N ARG A 47 -33.96 -23.78 -9.85
CA ARG A 47 -33.41 -25.11 -9.52
C ARG A 47 -34.47 -26.18 -9.25
N LYS A 48 -35.74 -25.79 -9.21
CA LYS A 48 -36.86 -26.60 -8.69
C LYS A 48 -36.68 -26.91 -7.21
N LEU A 49 -37.65 -27.61 -6.61
CA LEU A 49 -37.64 -27.88 -5.18
C LEU A 49 -36.61 -28.99 -4.84
N LEU A 50 -35.48 -28.61 -4.24
CA LEU A 50 -34.40 -29.55 -3.87
C LEU A 50 -34.64 -30.33 -2.58
N GLN A 51 -35.46 -29.78 -1.67
CA GLN A 51 -35.81 -30.41 -0.40
C GLN A 51 -37.33 -30.45 -0.26
N SER A 52 -37.88 -31.66 -0.10
CA SER A 52 -39.32 -31.91 0.06
C SER A 52 -39.88 -31.25 1.33
N LEU A 53 -41.19 -30.99 1.33
CA LEU A 53 -41.90 -30.52 2.54
C LEU A 53 -42.21 -31.69 3.47
N ASN A 54 -42.08 -31.50 4.78
CA ASN A 54 -42.61 -32.46 5.74
C ASN A 54 -44.04 -32.06 6.09
N VAL A 55 -44.97 -33.00 5.96
CA VAL A 55 -46.40 -32.73 6.09
C VAL A 55 -47.11 -33.77 6.95
N ARG A 56 -48.17 -33.34 7.62
CA ARG A 56 -49.07 -34.19 8.40
C ARG A 56 -50.50 -34.08 7.88
N PRO A 57 -51.26 -35.17 7.75
CA PRO A 57 -52.67 -35.10 7.38
C PRO A 57 -53.46 -34.32 8.43
N ILE A 58 -54.36 -33.46 7.98
CA ILE A 58 -55.33 -32.79 8.84
C ILE A 58 -56.51 -33.75 9.03
N LEU A 59 -56.80 -34.09 10.28
CA LEU A 59 -57.93 -34.93 10.65
C LEU A 59 -59.20 -34.09 10.87
N ASP A 60 -60.36 -34.65 10.55
CA ASP A 60 -61.65 -34.08 10.91
C ASP A 60 -62.05 -34.42 12.36
N ASP A 61 -63.20 -33.90 12.81
CA ASP A 61 -63.75 -34.13 14.16
C ASP A 61 -64.05 -35.62 14.45
N THR A 62 -64.01 -36.49 13.44
CA THR A 62 -64.21 -37.94 13.55
C THR A 62 -62.90 -38.73 13.46
N GLY A 63 -61.75 -38.04 13.33
CA GLY A 63 -60.43 -38.65 13.22
C GLY A 63 -60.10 -39.19 11.83
N GLN A 64 -60.85 -38.83 10.79
CA GLN A 64 -60.57 -39.22 9.41
C GLN A 64 -59.75 -38.16 8.67
N GLU A 65 -58.90 -38.59 7.74
CA GLU A 65 -58.09 -37.67 6.93
C GLU A 65 -59.00 -36.83 6.01
N THR A 66 -58.91 -35.51 6.14
CA THR A 66 -59.67 -34.55 5.31
C THR A 66 -59.15 -34.46 3.86
N GLY A 67 -58.04 -35.11 3.56
CA GLY A 67 -57.31 -34.96 2.29
C GLY A 67 -56.50 -33.65 2.18
N ARG A 68 -56.47 -32.82 3.24
CA ARG A 68 -55.57 -31.67 3.38
C ARG A 68 -54.42 -32.00 4.34
N TYR A 69 -53.32 -31.29 4.18
CA TYR A 69 -52.10 -31.53 4.94
C TYR A 69 -51.56 -30.23 5.53
N GLU A 70 -51.13 -30.27 6.78
CA GLU A 70 -50.40 -29.17 7.39
C GLU A 70 -48.89 -29.32 7.19
N VAL A 71 -48.18 -28.20 7.09
CA VAL A 71 -46.73 -28.13 6.89
C VAL A 71 -46.06 -27.65 8.18
N PRO A 72 -45.70 -28.55 9.12
CA PRO A 72 -44.98 -28.19 10.35
C PRO A 72 -43.52 -27.78 10.08
N ALA A 73 -42.84 -28.45 9.14
CA ALA A 73 -41.44 -28.18 8.78
C ALA A 73 -41.30 -27.85 7.29
N GLY A 74 -40.47 -26.85 6.97
CA GLY A 74 -40.37 -26.29 5.61
C GLY A 74 -41.31 -25.12 5.27
N GLY A 75 -41.88 -24.44 6.26
CA GLY A 75 -42.82 -23.32 6.04
C GLY A 75 -42.30 -22.16 5.16
N ARG A 76 -40.98 -21.92 5.11
CA ARG A 76 -40.37 -20.92 4.20
C ARG A 76 -40.45 -21.36 2.74
N ARG A 77 -40.19 -22.65 2.44
CA ARG A 77 -40.33 -23.23 1.10
C ARG A 77 -41.79 -23.21 0.65
N TYR A 78 -42.72 -23.55 1.54
CA TYR A 78 -44.16 -23.43 1.28
C TYR A 78 -44.55 -21.98 0.88
N ARG A 79 -44.13 -20.97 1.66
CA ARG A 79 -44.40 -19.56 1.32
C ARG A 79 -43.74 -19.09 0.02
N ALA A 80 -42.56 -19.61 -0.31
CA ALA A 80 -41.89 -19.32 -1.58
C ALA A 80 -42.67 -19.91 -2.77
N LEU A 81 -43.21 -21.13 -2.63
CA LEU A 81 -44.11 -21.73 -3.63
C LEU A 81 -45.41 -20.93 -3.77
N GLU A 82 -46.03 -20.47 -2.67
CA GLU A 82 -47.19 -19.57 -2.73
C GLU A 82 -46.86 -18.26 -3.47
N LEU A 83 -45.67 -17.70 -3.24
CA LEU A 83 -45.21 -16.50 -3.93
C LEU A 83 -45.04 -16.75 -5.44
N LEU A 84 -44.52 -17.91 -5.85
CA LEU A 84 -44.44 -18.29 -7.26
C LEU A 84 -45.82 -18.44 -7.92
N VAL A 85 -46.82 -18.96 -7.19
CA VAL A 85 -48.22 -18.98 -7.67
C VAL A 85 -48.75 -17.56 -7.83
N LYS A 86 -48.53 -16.68 -6.87
CA LYS A 86 -48.92 -15.26 -6.97
C LYS A 86 -48.26 -14.55 -8.14
N ARG A 87 -46.99 -14.86 -8.42
CA ARG A 87 -46.23 -14.39 -9.59
C ARG A 87 -46.63 -15.06 -10.91
N LYS A 88 -47.61 -15.99 -10.89
CA LYS A 88 -48.07 -16.78 -12.05
C LYS A 88 -47.00 -17.63 -12.71
N LEU A 89 -45.95 -17.99 -11.96
CA LEU A 89 -44.87 -18.88 -12.41
C LEU A 89 -45.12 -20.34 -12.03
N LEU A 90 -46.12 -20.60 -11.18
CA LEU A 90 -46.52 -21.94 -10.73
C LEU A 90 -48.05 -22.04 -10.68
N ALA A 91 -48.62 -23.18 -11.07
CA ALA A 91 -50.06 -23.42 -10.94
C ALA A 91 -50.39 -23.84 -9.49
N LYS A 92 -51.58 -23.48 -9.00
CA LYS A 92 -52.00 -23.77 -7.61
C LYS A 92 -52.19 -25.27 -7.31
N ASP A 93 -52.43 -26.07 -8.32
CA ASP A 93 -52.61 -27.52 -8.27
C ASP A 93 -51.33 -28.30 -8.60
N THR A 94 -50.20 -27.60 -8.75
CA THR A 94 -48.91 -28.24 -9.04
C THR A 94 -48.60 -29.28 -7.96
N PRO A 95 -48.29 -30.54 -8.33
CA PRO A 95 -47.88 -31.55 -7.37
C PRO A 95 -46.54 -31.18 -6.73
N VAL A 96 -46.51 -31.07 -5.40
CA VAL A 96 -45.32 -30.75 -4.60
C VAL A 96 -44.84 -32.03 -3.90
N PRO A 97 -43.54 -32.40 -4.01
CA PRO A 97 -43.01 -33.57 -3.34
C PRO A 97 -42.96 -33.35 -1.82
N CYS A 98 -43.67 -34.21 -1.09
CA CYS A 98 -43.83 -34.14 0.35
C CYS A 98 -43.44 -35.48 1.01
N ILE A 99 -42.86 -35.41 2.20
CA ILE A 99 -42.69 -36.54 3.11
C ILE A 99 -43.85 -36.52 4.08
N VAL A 100 -44.72 -37.52 4.01
CA VAL A 100 -45.95 -37.61 4.80
C VAL A 100 -45.66 -38.37 6.09
N LYS A 101 -45.87 -37.71 7.23
CA LYS A 101 -45.89 -38.37 8.54
C LYS A 101 -47.27 -38.95 8.84
N ALA A 102 -47.29 -40.00 9.66
CA ALA A 102 -48.54 -40.62 10.10
C ALA A 102 -49.36 -39.63 10.95
N ALA A 103 -50.68 -39.68 10.81
CA ALA A 103 -51.60 -38.83 11.57
C ALA A 103 -51.50 -39.04 13.09
N ASN A 104 -51.14 -40.26 13.51
CA ASN A 104 -51.04 -40.70 14.90
C ASN A 104 -49.58 -40.90 15.34
N ASP A 105 -48.65 -40.11 14.81
CA ASP A 105 -47.24 -40.14 15.24
C ASP A 105 -47.13 -39.59 16.67
N ASP A 106 -46.41 -40.30 17.54
CA ASP A 106 -46.19 -39.91 18.95
C ASP A 106 -45.35 -38.61 19.07
N ILE A 107 -44.65 -38.24 18.00
CA ILE A 107 -43.82 -37.04 17.93
C ILE A 107 -44.69 -35.82 17.64
N LEU A 108 -44.52 -34.73 18.40
CA LEU A 108 -45.26 -33.48 18.21
C LEU A 108 -44.81 -32.73 16.94
N ALA A 109 -45.68 -31.90 16.39
CA ALA A 109 -45.39 -31.12 15.18
C ALA A 109 -44.28 -30.06 15.44
N GLU A 110 -44.23 -29.54 16.66
CA GLU A 110 -43.20 -28.63 17.15
C GLU A 110 -41.82 -29.28 17.18
N ASP A 111 -41.74 -30.57 17.55
CA ASP A 111 -40.48 -31.32 17.61
C ASP A 111 -39.91 -31.54 16.21
N ASP A 112 -40.75 -31.82 15.21
CA ASP A 112 -40.31 -31.90 13.81
C ASP A 112 -39.77 -30.56 13.31
N SER A 113 -40.47 -29.46 13.64
CA SER A 113 -40.00 -28.11 13.31
C SER A 113 -38.70 -27.76 14.03
N LEU A 114 -38.51 -28.18 15.28
CA LEU A 114 -37.30 -27.91 16.05
C LEU A 114 -36.13 -28.73 15.52
N ALA A 115 -36.30 -30.03 15.31
CA ALA A 115 -35.28 -30.94 14.79
C ALA A 115 -34.76 -30.50 13.41
N GLU A 116 -35.66 -30.11 12.49
CA GLU A 116 -35.30 -29.62 11.15
C GLU A 116 -34.42 -28.36 11.20
N ASN A 117 -34.59 -27.51 12.22
CA ASN A 117 -33.84 -26.27 12.35
C ASN A 117 -32.60 -26.41 13.23
N ALA A 118 -32.64 -27.26 14.26
CA ALA A 118 -31.54 -27.45 15.22
C ALA A 118 -30.40 -28.29 14.64
N MET A 119 -30.71 -29.31 13.83
CA MET A 119 -29.69 -30.17 13.18
C MET A 119 -29.14 -29.58 11.88
N ARG A 120 -29.46 -28.33 11.55
CA ARG A 120 -28.95 -27.67 10.34
C ARG A 120 -27.57 -27.07 10.64
N GLU A 121 -26.52 -27.83 10.35
CA GLU A 121 -25.16 -27.28 10.31
C GLU A 121 -25.01 -26.39 9.07
N ALA A 122 -24.62 -25.15 9.29
CA ALA A 122 -24.33 -24.23 8.21
C ALA A 122 -23.03 -24.67 7.51
N LEU A 123 -23.05 -24.67 6.18
CA LEU A 123 -21.86 -24.96 5.39
C LEU A 123 -20.72 -24.01 5.77
N HIS A 124 -19.56 -24.55 6.11
CA HIS A 124 -18.40 -23.75 6.50
C HIS A 124 -18.07 -22.74 5.39
N PRO A 125 -17.68 -21.48 5.70
CA PRO A 125 -17.37 -20.50 4.67
C PRO A 125 -16.34 -20.99 3.65
N LEU A 126 -15.31 -21.74 4.10
CA LEU A 126 -14.30 -22.33 3.22
C LEU A 126 -14.89 -23.22 2.13
N ASP A 127 -15.90 -24.04 2.46
CA ASP A 127 -16.53 -24.93 1.49
C ASP A 127 -17.32 -24.14 0.46
N GLN A 128 -17.90 -23.00 0.84
CA GLN A 128 -18.54 -22.07 -0.10
C GLN A 128 -17.51 -21.49 -1.07
N PHE A 129 -16.31 -21.14 -0.59
CA PHE A 129 -15.24 -20.60 -1.44
C PHE A 129 -14.78 -21.65 -2.46
N ARG A 130 -14.51 -22.87 -1.99
CA ARG A 130 -14.14 -24.02 -2.83
C ARG A 130 -15.22 -24.36 -3.85
N ALA A 131 -16.49 -24.31 -3.47
CA ALA A 131 -17.61 -24.54 -4.39
C ALA A 131 -17.69 -23.49 -5.50
N MET A 132 -17.51 -22.20 -5.17
CA MET A 132 -17.47 -21.13 -6.17
C MET A 132 -16.26 -21.27 -7.10
N HIS A 133 -15.09 -21.59 -6.56
CA HIS A 133 -13.88 -21.84 -7.34
C HIS A 133 -14.07 -22.98 -8.34
N ALA A 134 -14.58 -24.12 -7.87
CA ALA A 134 -14.85 -25.29 -8.71
C ALA A 134 -15.89 -25.01 -9.81
N MET A 135 -16.82 -24.08 -9.60
CA MET A 135 -17.79 -23.65 -10.61
C MET A 135 -17.13 -22.81 -11.72
N VAL A 136 -16.24 -21.90 -11.35
CA VAL A 136 -15.48 -21.07 -12.30
C VAL A 136 -14.47 -21.91 -13.09
N GLU A 137 -13.77 -22.86 -12.45
CA GLU A 137 -12.89 -23.81 -13.14
C GLU A 137 -13.62 -24.68 -14.18
N LYS A 138 -14.91 -24.96 -13.94
CA LYS A 138 -15.78 -25.65 -14.91
C LYS A 138 -16.29 -24.75 -16.04
N GLY A 139 -15.79 -23.52 -16.14
CA GLY A 139 -16.10 -22.57 -17.21
C GLY A 139 -17.34 -21.72 -16.98
N GLN A 140 -17.89 -21.67 -15.77
CA GLN A 140 -18.97 -20.71 -15.48
C GLN A 140 -18.41 -19.30 -15.27
N ASP A 141 -19.03 -18.32 -15.91
CA ASP A 141 -18.72 -16.91 -15.72
C ASP A 141 -19.07 -16.42 -14.30
N ILE A 142 -18.34 -15.42 -13.81
CA ILE A 142 -18.48 -14.82 -12.49
C ILE A 142 -19.88 -14.23 -12.29
N GLU A 143 -20.48 -13.59 -13.29
CA GLU A 143 -21.84 -13.03 -13.19
C GLU A 143 -22.88 -14.15 -13.01
N ALA A 144 -22.72 -15.24 -13.76
CA ALA A 144 -23.55 -16.42 -13.61
C ALA A 144 -23.40 -17.03 -12.21
N VAL A 145 -22.18 -17.18 -11.70
CA VAL A 145 -21.94 -17.66 -10.33
C VAL A 145 -22.56 -16.70 -9.30
N ALA A 146 -22.43 -15.40 -9.47
CA ALA A 146 -23.02 -14.39 -8.57
C ALA A 146 -24.54 -14.54 -8.51
N ALA A 147 -25.20 -14.64 -9.66
CA ALA A 147 -26.65 -14.90 -9.76
C ALA A 147 -27.04 -16.25 -9.12
N ASN A 148 -26.19 -17.27 -9.23
CA ASN A 148 -26.46 -18.60 -8.67
C ASN A 148 -26.49 -18.61 -7.13
N PHE A 149 -25.71 -17.73 -6.51
CA PHE A 149 -25.56 -17.63 -5.06
C PHE A 149 -26.29 -16.41 -4.46
N PHE A 150 -26.97 -15.61 -5.28
CA PHE A 150 -27.64 -14.36 -4.87
C PHE A 150 -26.68 -13.37 -4.21
N VAL A 151 -25.47 -13.25 -4.75
CA VAL A 151 -24.43 -12.31 -4.30
C VAL A 151 -24.01 -11.41 -5.46
N THR A 152 -23.19 -10.40 -5.18
CA THR A 152 -22.62 -9.56 -6.23
C THR A 152 -21.38 -10.23 -6.86
N PRO A 153 -21.01 -9.86 -8.10
CA PRO A 153 -19.78 -10.33 -8.74
C PRO A 153 -18.53 -10.02 -7.94
N ALA A 154 -18.53 -8.89 -7.23
CA ALA A 154 -17.45 -8.52 -6.32
C ALA A 154 -17.26 -9.54 -5.18
N VAL A 155 -18.36 -10.02 -4.58
CA VAL A 155 -18.31 -11.07 -3.55
C VAL A 155 -17.74 -12.36 -4.12
N VAL A 156 -18.11 -12.74 -5.35
CA VAL A 156 -17.55 -13.94 -6.00
C VAL A 156 -16.03 -13.79 -6.18
N ARG A 157 -15.55 -12.65 -6.71
CA ARG A 157 -14.10 -12.38 -6.84
C ARG A 157 -13.37 -12.48 -5.49
N GLN A 158 -13.94 -11.91 -4.43
CA GLN A 158 -13.39 -12.04 -3.08
C GLN A 158 -13.32 -13.51 -2.63
N ARG A 159 -14.36 -14.32 -2.86
CA ARG A 159 -14.35 -15.74 -2.50
C ARG A 159 -13.34 -16.55 -3.32
N LEU A 160 -13.20 -16.25 -4.61
CA LEU A 160 -12.18 -16.88 -5.46
C LEU A 160 -10.77 -16.56 -4.95
N LYS A 161 -10.51 -15.32 -4.53
CA LYS A 161 -9.21 -14.92 -3.97
C LYS A 161 -8.91 -15.59 -2.62
N LEU A 162 -9.93 -15.83 -1.79
CA LEU A 162 -9.75 -16.64 -0.56
C LEU A 162 -9.51 -18.12 -0.88
N ALA A 163 -10.15 -18.64 -1.94
CA ALA A 163 -9.95 -20.00 -2.41
C ALA A 163 -8.58 -20.22 -3.05
N SER A 164 -7.88 -19.16 -3.49
CA SER A 164 -6.54 -19.25 -4.06
C SER A 164 -5.41 -19.24 -3.02
N VAL A 165 -5.71 -19.22 -1.72
CA VAL A 165 -4.70 -19.30 -0.64
C VAL A 165 -4.19 -20.75 -0.47
N SER A 166 -2.97 -20.92 0.04
CA SER A 166 -2.34 -22.22 0.30
C SER A 166 -3.27 -23.20 1.05
N PRO A 167 -3.30 -24.49 0.66
CA PRO A 167 -4.07 -25.52 1.36
C PRO A 167 -3.76 -25.62 2.87
N VAL A 168 -2.52 -25.37 3.28
CA VAL A 168 -2.12 -25.38 4.70
C VAL A 168 -2.87 -24.32 5.52
N LEU A 169 -3.09 -23.15 4.92
CA LEU A 169 -3.85 -22.06 5.54
C LEU A 169 -5.36 -22.32 5.50
N HIS A 170 -5.86 -23.00 4.47
CA HIS A 170 -7.24 -23.48 4.45
C HIS A 170 -7.50 -24.47 5.58
N ASP A 171 -6.59 -25.42 5.80
CA ASP A 171 -6.70 -26.38 6.91
C ASP A 171 -6.62 -25.64 8.26
N ALA A 172 -5.71 -24.66 8.40
CA ALA A 172 -5.66 -23.82 9.59
C ALA A 172 -6.95 -23.03 9.83
N TYR A 173 -7.61 -22.55 8.78
CA TYR A 173 -8.90 -21.87 8.87
C TYR A 173 -10.04 -22.83 9.22
N ALA A 174 -10.04 -24.04 8.65
CA ALA A 174 -11.02 -25.08 8.95
C ALA A 174 -10.91 -25.59 10.40
N ASP A 175 -9.70 -25.61 10.95
CA ASP A 175 -9.41 -26.00 12.33
C ASP A 175 -9.59 -24.86 13.35
N ASP A 176 -10.13 -23.70 12.94
CA ASP A 176 -10.26 -22.47 13.76
C ASP A 176 -8.91 -21.95 14.34
N ARG A 177 -7.76 -22.34 13.76
CA ARG A 177 -6.43 -21.83 14.16
C ARG A 177 -6.18 -20.41 13.68
N ILE A 178 -6.84 -20.02 12.60
CA ILE A 178 -6.89 -18.63 12.10
C ILE A 178 -8.33 -18.25 11.79
N GLY A 179 -8.65 -16.96 11.91
CA GLY A 179 -9.92 -16.37 11.50
C GLY A 179 -9.92 -15.84 10.07
N LEU A 180 -11.08 -15.36 9.61
CA LEU A 180 -11.28 -14.87 8.25
C LEU A 180 -10.38 -13.67 7.91
N GLU A 181 -10.23 -12.70 8.84
CA GLU A 181 -9.38 -11.52 8.65
C GLU A 181 -7.90 -11.88 8.43
N GLN A 182 -7.43 -12.93 9.10
CA GLN A 182 -6.06 -13.42 8.94
C GLN A 182 -5.90 -14.12 7.59
N LEU A 183 -6.87 -14.94 7.20
CA LEU A 183 -6.89 -15.57 5.88
C LEU A 183 -6.92 -14.53 4.75
N MET A 184 -7.71 -13.45 4.91
CA MET A 184 -7.74 -12.31 3.98
C MET A 184 -6.36 -11.67 3.83
N ALA A 185 -5.63 -11.46 4.92
CA ALA A 185 -4.28 -10.88 4.86
C ALA A 185 -3.28 -11.74 4.05
N PHE A 186 -3.44 -13.07 4.05
CA PHE A 186 -2.60 -13.96 3.26
C PHE A 186 -2.85 -13.88 1.75
N THR A 187 -3.99 -13.32 1.33
CA THR A 187 -4.32 -13.18 -0.10
C THR A 187 -3.44 -12.18 -0.85
N ILE A 188 -2.63 -11.37 -0.15
CA ILE A 188 -1.70 -10.41 -0.77
C ILE A 188 -0.60 -11.11 -1.57
N SER A 189 -0.27 -12.35 -1.27
CA SER A 189 0.70 -13.12 -2.04
C SER A 189 0.01 -14.32 -2.67
N ASP A 190 0.35 -14.64 -3.90
CA ASP A 190 -0.06 -15.90 -4.56
C ASP A 190 1.02 -17.00 -4.42
N ASP A 191 2.12 -16.71 -3.71
CA ASP A 191 3.20 -17.66 -3.43
C ASP A 191 2.88 -18.48 -2.18
N PHE A 192 2.57 -19.76 -2.38
CA PHE A 192 2.22 -20.69 -1.30
C PHE A 192 3.38 -20.96 -0.35
N GLU A 193 4.62 -21.00 -0.84
CA GLU A 193 5.79 -21.25 0.00
C GLU A 193 6.00 -20.07 0.94
N ARG A 194 5.93 -18.84 0.42
CA ARG A 194 6.03 -17.62 1.23
C ARG A 194 4.87 -17.48 2.22
N GLN A 195 3.65 -17.80 1.81
CA GLN A 195 2.48 -17.80 2.71
C GLN A 195 2.69 -18.74 3.90
N VAL A 196 3.13 -19.98 3.65
CA VAL A 196 3.37 -20.98 4.70
C VAL A 196 4.52 -20.55 5.59
N GLN A 197 5.62 -20.05 5.03
CA GLN A 197 6.76 -19.55 5.80
C GLN A 197 6.36 -18.42 6.76
N VAL A 198 5.58 -17.44 6.28
CA VAL A 198 5.10 -16.33 7.13
C VAL A 198 4.13 -16.84 8.19
N PHE A 199 3.26 -17.80 7.85
CA PHE A 199 2.35 -18.41 8.80
C PHE A 199 3.08 -19.13 9.94
N GLU A 200 4.08 -19.94 9.63
CA GLU A 200 4.91 -20.67 10.61
C GLU A 200 5.65 -19.67 11.52
N LEU A 201 6.34 -18.70 10.94
CA LEU A 201 7.08 -17.66 11.66
C LEU A 201 6.18 -16.88 12.64
N LEU A 202 5.00 -16.45 12.18
CA LEU A 202 4.08 -15.65 13.00
C LEU A 202 3.36 -16.49 14.06
N THR A 203 3.10 -17.77 13.77
CA THR A 203 2.56 -18.72 14.75
C THR A 203 3.56 -18.97 15.88
N GLU A 204 4.84 -19.16 15.56
CA GLU A 204 5.92 -19.32 16.56
C GLU A 204 6.04 -18.09 17.47
N SER A 205 5.97 -16.88 16.88
CA SER A 205 5.99 -15.62 17.63
C SER A 205 4.67 -15.30 18.37
N ARG A 206 3.64 -16.14 18.24
CA ARG A 206 2.30 -15.97 18.81
C ARG A 206 1.60 -14.66 18.41
N SER A 207 1.92 -14.14 17.22
CA SER A 207 1.40 -12.87 16.73
C SER A 207 0.96 -12.97 15.27
N LEU A 208 -0.26 -13.46 15.07
CA LEU A 208 -0.90 -13.58 13.74
C LEU A 208 -1.81 -12.37 13.47
N ALA A 209 -1.40 -11.17 13.83
CA ALA A 209 -2.20 -9.98 13.55
C ALA A 209 -2.21 -9.70 12.03
N PRO A 210 -3.38 -9.39 11.41
CA PRO A 210 -3.48 -9.17 9.96
C PRO A 210 -2.43 -8.20 9.40
N HIS A 211 -2.20 -7.06 10.07
CA HIS A 211 -1.20 -6.07 9.64
C HIS A 211 0.23 -6.62 9.60
N LEU A 212 0.61 -7.52 10.52
CA LEU A 212 1.93 -8.18 10.53
C LEU A 212 2.05 -9.20 9.40
N ILE A 213 0.99 -9.96 9.12
CA ILE A 213 0.93 -10.88 7.98
C ILE A 213 1.21 -10.10 6.70
N ARG A 214 0.48 -8.99 6.47
CA ARG A 214 0.68 -8.13 5.30
C ARG A 214 2.10 -7.57 5.25
N GLN A 215 2.62 -7.06 6.36
CA GLN A 215 3.98 -6.52 6.44
C GLN A 215 5.03 -7.58 6.05
N LYS A 216 4.90 -8.80 6.55
CA LYS A 216 5.88 -9.88 6.29
C LYS A 216 5.78 -10.44 4.87
N LEU A 217 4.57 -10.57 4.33
CA LEU A 217 4.37 -10.95 2.93
C LEU A 217 4.91 -9.88 1.97
N THR A 218 4.88 -8.61 2.38
CA THR A 218 5.30 -7.48 1.52
C THR A 218 6.72 -6.97 1.77
N GLU A 219 7.51 -7.67 2.60
CA GLU A 219 8.86 -7.24 3.00
C GLU A 219 9.87 -7.20 1.84
N ASN A 220 9.68 -8.05 0.82
CA ASN A 220 10.59 -8.19 -0.33
C ASN A 220 10.05 -7.56 -1.61
N VAL A 221 8.99 -6.77 -1.52
CA VAL A 221 8.33 -6.13 -2.67
C VAL A 221 8.23 -4.63 -2.44
N VAL A 222 8.11 -3.86 -3.52
CA VAL A 222 8.12 -2.39 -3.44
C VAL A 222 6.71 -1.86 -3.56
N ARG A 223 6.29 -0.96 -2.67
CA ARG A 223 4.96 -0.33 -2.76
C ARG A 223 4.87 0.56 -3.99
N ALA A 224 3.70 0.63 -4.62
CA ALA A 224 3.44 1.56 -5.73
C ALA A 224 3.62 3.04 -5.33
N ALA A 225 3.50 3.35 -4.04
CA ALA A 225 3.76 4.69 -3.49
C ALA A 225 5.25 5.02 -3.28
N ASP A 226 6.17 4.06 -3.44
CA ASP A 226 7.62 4.31 -3.42
C ASP A 226 7.98 5.28 -4.56
N LYS A 227 8.85 6.26 -4.28
CA LYS A 227 9.26 7.26 -5.27
C LYS A 227 9.86 6.64 -6.54
N ARG A 228 10.54 5.50 -6.43
CA ARG A 228 11.05 4.74 -7.58
C ARG A 228 9.92 4.21 -8.45
N ALA A 229 8.89 3.63 -7.83
CA ALA A 229 7.73 3.10 -8.53
C ALA A 229 6.91 4.22 -9.21
N ARG A 230 6.78 5.38 -8.55
CA ARG A 230 6.17 6.58 -9.14
C ARG A 230 6.97 7.15 -10.29
N PHE A 231 8.30 7.18 -10.16
CA PHE A 231 9.20 7.66 -11.19
C PHE A 231 9.15 6.79 -12.46
N VAL A 232 9.19 5.46 -12.32
CA VAL A 232 9.07 4.54 -13.47
C VAL A 232 7.63 4.49 -13.99
N THR A 233 6.63 4.65 -13.12
CA THR A 233 5.20 4.42 -13.30
C THR A 233 4.79 2.93 -13.31
N PRO A 234 3.60 2.57 -12.79
CA PRO A 234 3.10 1.20 -12.82
C PRO A 234 2.98 0.61 -14.22
N ASP A 235 2.54 1.42 -15.20
CA ASP A 235 2.28 0.95 -16.56
C ASP A 235 3.59 0.56 -17.27
N ALA A 236 4.63 1.39 -17.17
CA ALA A 236 5.95 1.07 -17.75
C ALA A 236 6.60 -0.15 -17.07
N TYR A 237 6.40 -0.30 -15.75
CA TYR A 237 6.88 -1.47 -15.03
C TYR A 237 6.21 -2.76 -15.51
N VAL A 238 4.90 -2.74 -15.76
CA VAL A 238 4.16 -3.88 -16.31
C VAL A 238 4.54 -4.15 -17.77
N GLU A 239 4.73 -3.12 -18.58
CA GLU A 239 5.20 -3.26 -19.97
C GLU A 239 6.59 -3.91 -20.05
N ALA A 240 7.46 -3.61 -19.08
CA ALA A 240 8.76 -4.25 -18.93
C ALA A 240 8.71 -5.69 -18.36
N GLY A 241 7.51 -6.25 -18.18
CA GLY A 241 7.28 -7.61 -17.70
C GLY A 241 7.15 -7.77 -16.18
N GLY A 242 7.03 -6.66 -15.44
CA GLY A 242 6.88 -6.65 -13.99
C GLY A 242 5.47 -7.02 -13.53
N GLY A 243 5.36 -7.75 -12.42
CA GLY A 243 4.08 -8.10 -11.80
C GLY A 243 3.68 -7.12 -10.69
N ILE A 244 2.42 -6.71 -10.66
CA ILE A 244 1.85 -5.92 -9.55
C ILE A 244 0.78 -6.75 -8.86
N VAL A 245 0.93 -6.93 -7.55
CA VAL A 245 -0.09 -7.57 -6.72
C VAL A 245 -0.88 -6.49 -5.98
N ARG A 246 -2.20 -6.70 -5.89
CA ARG A 246 -3.13 -5.77 -5.22
C ARG A 246 -3.87 -6.48 -4.09
N ASP A 247 -4.16 -5.74 -3.02
CA ASP A 247 -5.04 -6.22 -1.96
C ASP A 247 -6.49 -6.00 -2.40
N LEU A 248 -7.25 -7.10 -2.47
CA LEU A 248 -8.66 -7.05 -2.89
C LEU A 248 -9.59 -6.64 -1.73
N PHE A 249 -9.09 -6.65 -0.49
CA PHE A 249 -9.86 -6.45 0.73
C PHE A 249 -9.59 -5.11 1.42
N GLU A 250 -8.43 -4.48 1.17
CA GLU A 250 -8.06 -3.17 1.71
C GLU A 250 -7.53 -2.23 0.64
N ALA A 251 -7.62 -0.91 0.89
CA ALA A 251 -7.00 0.08 0.03
C ALA A 251 -5.47 -0.04 0.12
N ASP A 252 -4.82 -0.37 -0.99
CA ASP A 252 -3.39 -0.67 -1.05
C ASP A 252 -2.52 0.45 -1.66
N GLY A 253 -3.15 1.57 -2.04
CA GLY A 253 -2.44 2.71 -2.64
C GLY A 253 -1.77 2.38 -3.98
N GLY A 254 -2.31 1.41 -4.74
CA GLY A 254 -1.80 1.01 -6.05
C GLY A 254 -1.10 -0.35 -6.08
N GLY A 255 -0.93 -0.99 -4.92
CA GLY A 255 -0.40 -2.35 -4.78
C GLY A 255 1.11 -2.43 -4.57
N TRP A 256 1.67 -3.60 -4.85
CA TRP A 256 3.09 -3.93 -4.65
C TRP A 256 3.71 -4.51 -5.91
N LEU A 257 4.85 -3.95 -6.31
CA LEU A 257 5.71 -4.39 -7.40
C LEU A 257 6.55 -5.57 -6.94
N THR A 258 6.41 -6.70 -7.62
CA THR A 258 6.91 -8.01 -7.20
C THR A 258 8.39 -8.27 -7.46
N ASP A 259 8.98 -7.54 -8.40
CA ASP A 259 10.39 -7.64 -8.79
C ASP A 259 11.09 -6.29 -8.54
N PRO A 260 11.73 -6.13 -7.35
CA PRO A 260 12.52 -4.94 -7.03
C PRO A 260 13.74 -4.76 -7.94
N ALA A 261 14.35 -5.85 -8.44
CA ALA A 261 15.55 -5.77 -9.27
C ALA A 261 15.22 -5.25 -10.68
N LEU A 262 14.06 -5.60 -11.22
CA LEU A 262 13.49 -4.97 -12.42
C LEU A 262 13.24 -3.48 -12.18
N LEU A 263 12.63 -3.13 -11.04
CA LEU A 263 12.37 -1.73 -10.72
C LEU A 263 13.66 -0.90 -10.66
N ASP A 264 14.67 -1.38 -9.93
CA ASP A 264 15.96 -0.70 -9.81
C ASP A 264 16.62 -0.49 -11.17
N ARG A 265 16.59 -1.50 -12.05
CA ARG A 265 17.10 -1.37 -13.42
C ARG A 265 16.38 -0.30 -14.23
N LEU A 266 15.04 -0.27 -14.18
CA LEU A 266 14.25 0.73 -14.90
C LEU A 266 14.48 2.15 -14.37
N VAL A 267 14.66 2.30 -13.05
CA VAL A 267 15.04 3.57 -12.44
C VAL A 267 16.41 4.02 -12.93
N ASP A 268 17.40 3.13 -12.92
CA ASP A 268 18.77 3.43 -13.38
C ASP A 268 18.80 3.81 -14.86
N GLU A 269 18.09 3.06 -15.72
CA GLU A 269 17.98 3.34 -17.15
C GLU A 269 17.32 4.71 -17.40
N LYS A 270 16.24 5.02 -16.69
CA LYS A 270 15.53 6.29 -16.83
C LYS A 270 16.34 7.47 -16.28
N LEU A 271 16.96 7.34 -15.11
CA LEU A 271 17.86 8.36 -14.55
C LEU A 271 19.06 8.61 -15.48
N LYS A 272 19.62 7.55 -16.07
CA LYS A 272 20.71 7.67 -17.03
C LYS A 272 20.29 8.44 -18.29
N ALA A 273 19.11 8.16 -18.84
CA ALA A 273 18.59 8.88 -19.99
C ALA A 273 18.40 10.39 -19.69
N GLU A 274 17.88 10.73 -18.51
CA GLU A 274 17.77 12.12 -18.05
C GLU A 274 19.13 12.77 -17.86
N GLY A 275 20.11 12.03 -17.33
CA GLY A 275 21.48 12.49 -17.20
C GLY A 275 22.16 12.75 -18.54
N GLU A 276 21.94 11.89 -19.54
CA GLU A 276 22.45 12.07 -20.91
C GLU A 276 21.81 13.28 -21.60
N ALA A 277 20.52 13.53 -21.38
CA ALA A 277 19.83 14.72 -21.88
C ALA A 277 20.45 16.01 -21.31
N LEU A 278 20.74 16.03 -20.00
CA LEU A 278 21.41 17.14 -19.33
C LEU A 278 22.84 17.32 -19.82
N LEU A 279 23.63 16.25 -20.01
CA LEU A 279 24.95 16.36 -20.63
C LEU A 279 24.89 16.99 -22.02
N GLY A 280 23.81 16.74 -22.78
CA GLY A 280 23.54 17.38 -24.06
C GLY A 280 23.35 18.90 -24.01
N GLU A 281 23.02 19.46 -22.84
CA GLU A 281 22.95 20.92 -22.60
C GLU A 281 24.35 21.57 -22.51
N GLY A 282 25.42 20.78 -22.35
CA GLY A 282 26.81 21.24 -22.31
C GLY A 282 27.49 21.16 -20.93
N TRP A 283 26.81 20.65 -19.91
CA TRP A 283 27.37 20.46 -18.57
C TRP A 283 28.58 19.52 -18.59
N LYS A 284 29.61 19.84 -17.78
CA LYS A 284 30.85 19.05 -17.71
C LYS A 284 30.63 17.62 -17.24
N TRP A 285 29.73 17.44 -16.29
CA TRP A 285 29.38 16.14 -15.71
C TRP A 285 27.95 16.17 -15.16
N VAL A 286 27.33 15.00 -15.06
CA VAL A 286 26.04 14.82 -14.41
C VAL A 286 26.13 13.62 -13.46
N ALA A 287 25.70 13.81 -12.23
CA ALA A 287 25.65 12.76 -11.22
C ALA A 287 24.20 12.44 -10.87
N THR A 288 23.78 11.21 -11.12
CA THR A 288 22.41 10.74 -10.89
C THR A 288 22.38 9.83 -9.66
N SER A 289 21.43 10.03 -8.76
CA SER A 289 21.19 9.12 -7.62
C SER A 289 19.73 9.14 -7.22
N VAL A 290 19.16 8.00 -6.82
CA VAL A 290 17.79 7.97 -6.26
C VAL A 290 17.66 8.87 -5.04
N ASP A 291 18.66 8.80 -4.15
CA ASP A 291 18.80 9.64 -2.96
C ASP A 291 20.14 10.36 -3.03
N LEU A 292 20.12 11.69 -3.08
CA LEU A 292 21.35 12.46 -3.03
C LEU A 292 21.95 12.35 -1.62
N PRO A 293 23.21 11.87 -1.48
CA PRO A 293 23.87 11.85 -0.18
C PRO A 293 23.92 13.25 0.44
N TRP A 294 23.80 13.33 1.77
CA TRP A 294 23.80 14.61 2.49
C TRP A 294 25.09 15.43 2.28
N ASP A 295 26.19 14.77 1.94
CA ASP A 295 27.51 15.35 1.69
C ASP A 295 27.84 15.51 0.19
N ALA A 296 26.92 15.20 -0.74
CA ALA A 296 27.19 15.21 -2.18
C ALA A 296 27.67 16.58 -2.71
N LEU A 297 27.17 17.67 -2.13
CA LEU A 297 27.53 19.03 -2.52
C LEU A 297 28.82 19.54 -1.87
N ARG A 298 29.40 18.79 -0.92
CA ARG A 298 30.48 19.27 -0.05
C ARG A 298 31.77 19.69 -0.79
N ASP A 299 32.08 18.99 -1.87
CA ASP A 299 33.31 19.22 -2.67
C ASP A 299 33.05 20.09 -3.92
N HIS A 300 31.90 20.77 -3.96
CA HIS A 300 31.47 21.56 -5.10
C HIS A 300 31.18 23.00 -4.71
N ARG A 301 31.60 23.94 -5.58
CA ARG A 301 31.25 25.35 -5.48
C ARG A 301 30.08 25.64 -6.41
N GLU A 302 29.06 26.31 -5.90
CA GLU A 302 27.96 26.82 -6.74
C GLU A 302 28.51 27.95 -7.64
N ILE A 303 28.23 27.87 -8.95
CA ILE A 303 28.59 28.93 -9.91
C ILE A 303 27.57 30.06 -9.88
N ASP A 304 27.97 31.23 -10.37
CA ASP A 304 27.06 32.35 -10.51
C ASP A 304 25.95 32.02 -11.52
N ARG A 305 24.75 32.50 -11.22
CA ARG A 305 23.53 32.25 -11.99
C ARG A 305 22.69 33.52 -12.04
N ASP A 306 22.03 33.71 -13.17
CA ASP A 306 21.07 34.79 -13.34
C ASP A 306 19.65 34.22 -13.41
N GLU A 307 18.68 34.92 -12.86
CA GLU A 307 17.28 34.60 -13.08
C GLU A 307 16.86 35.13 -14.46
N ILE A 308 16.15 34.32 -15.23
CA ILE A 308 15.57 34.79 -16.49
C ILE A 308 14.53 35.87 -16.13
N PRO A 309 14.67 37.10 -16.67
CA PRO A 309 13.71 38.16 -16.43
C PRO A 309 12.30 37.72 -16.82
N MET A 310 11.31 38.23 -16.10
CA MET A 310 9.93 37.98 -16.44
C MET A 310 9.60 38.62 -17.80
N THR A 311 8.88 37.88 -18.63
CA THR A 311 8.40 38.39 -19.91
C THR A 311 7.16 39.27 -19.70
N ALA A 312 6.88 40.17 -20.65
CA ALA A 312 5.69 41.03 -20.57
C ALA A 312 4.37 40.23 -20.56
N GLU A 313 4.37 39.03 -21.16
CA GLU A 313 3.22 38.11 -21.13
C GLU A 313 3.02 37.52 -19.73
N GLU A 314 4.10 37.06 -19.08
CA GLU A 314 4.06 36.57 -17.70
C GLU A 314 3.66 37.68 -16.70
N GLU A 315 4.18 38.91 -16.87
CA GLU A 315 3.78 40.07 -16.07
C GLU A 315 2.29 40.37 -16.20
N THR A 316 1.77 40.35 -17.44
CA THR A 316 0.34 40.55 -17.70
C THR A 316 -0.48 39.44 -17.04
N ARG A 317 -0.01 38.20 -17.11
CA ARG A 317 -0.70 37.05 -16.53
C ARG A 317 -0.75 37.10 -15.01
N ILE A 318 0.34 37.51 -14.36
CA ILE A 318 0.37 37.74 -12.91
C ILE A 318 -0.66 38.82 -12.53
N ALA A 319 -0.69 39.94 -13.26
CA ALA A 319 -1.64 41.01 -12.97
C ALA A 319 -3.10 40.55 -13.11
N GLU A 320 -3.40 39.68 -14.09
CA GLU A 320 -4.74 39.06 -14.22
C GLU A 320 -5.07 38.15 -13.04
N LEU A 321 -4.13 37.30 -12.62
CA LEU A 321 -4.29 36.38 -11.49
C LEU A 321 -4.48 37.13 -10.16
N GLU A 322 -3.71 38.19 -9.93
CA GLU A 322 -3.84 39.06 -8.76
C GLU A 322 -5.21 39.76 -8.74
N ALA A 323 -5.63 40.35 -9.87
CA ALA A 323 -6.94 41.00 -9.98
C ALA A 323 -8.11 40.03 -9.74
N GLU A 324 -8.00 38.79 -10.23
CA GLU A 324 -8.99 37.75 -9.98
C GLU A 324 -9.02 37.32 -8.51
N GLY A 325 -7.85 37.14 -7.89
CA GLY A 325 -7.73 36.83 -6.46
C GLY A 325 -8.33 37.93 -5.58
N GLU A 326 -8.07 39.20 -5.89
CA GLU A 326 -8.66 40.36 -5.20
C GLU A 326 -10.19 40.43 -5.35
N GLU A 327 -10.73 40.09 -6.52
CA GLU A 327 -12.18 40.01 -6.73
C GLU A 327 -12.80 38.90 -5.85
N ILE A 328 -12.17 37.73 -5.82
CA ILE A 328 -12.63 36.61 -4.99
C ILE A 328 -12.60 36.99 -3.51
N ASP A 329 -11.50 37.56 -3.02
CA ASP A 329 -11.37 38.00 -1.62
C ASP A 329 -12.45 39.04 -1.27
N ARG A 330 -12.69 40.02 -2.15
CA ARG A 330 -13.74 41.04 -1.94
C ARG A 330 -15.14 40.45 -1.83
N LEU A 331 -15.45 39.44 -2.64
CA LEU A 331 -16.79 38.84 -2.68
C LEU A 331 -17.04 37.85 -1.54
N TRP A 332 -15.98 37.17 -1.07
CA TRP A 332 -16.13 35.99 -0.21
C TRP A 332 -15.44 36.10 1.17
N SER A 333 -14.63 37.12 1.44
CA SER A 333 -13.92 37.27 2.72
C SER A 333 -14.84 37.41 3.95
N GLU A 334 -16.02 38.00 3.78
CA GLU A 334 -17.02 38.15 4.85
C GLU A 334 -18.13 37.09 4.80
N ALA A 335 -18.07 36.13 3.87
CA ALA A 335 -19.07 35.08 3.74
C ALA A 335 -18.91 34.03 4.86
N GLU A 336 -20.05 33.59 5.43
CA GLU A 336 -20.07 32.58 6.50
C GLU A 336 -19.75 31.17 5.95
N GLU A 337 -20.03 30.93 4.67
CA GLU A 337 -19.75 29.69 3.96
C GLU A 337 -19.25 30.01 2.54
N VAL A 338 -18.06 29.51 2.21
CA VAL A 338 -17.43 29.70 0.89
C VAL A 338 -17.63 28.43 0.06
N PRO A 339 -18.20 28.52 -1.15
CA PRO A 339 -18.37 27.36 -2.02
C PRO A 339 -17.04 26.65 -2.37
N ASP A 340 -17.07 25.32 -2.48
CA ASP A 340 -15.89 24.49 -2.79
C ASP A 340 -15.22 24.86 -4.13
N ASP A 341 -15.98 25.35 -5.11
CA ASP A 341 -15.44 25.79 -6.41
C ASP A 341 -14.64 27.09 -6.31
N ILE A 342 -14.97 27.96 -5.34
CA ILE A 342 -14.20 29.18 -5.06
C ILE A 342 -12.89 28.81 -4.37
N HIS A 343 -12.91 27.88 -3.41
CA HIS A 343 -11.69 27.33 -2.82
C HIS A 343 -10.78 26.70 -3.89
N ALA A 344 -11.33 25.86 -4.76
CA ALA A 344 -10.59 25.26 -5.86
C ALA A 344 -10.01 26.32 -6.82
N ARG A 345 -10.71 27.44 -7.04
CA ARG A 345 -10.23 28.53 -7.90
C ARG A 345 -9.06 29.28 -7.27
N VAL A 346 -9.14 29.59 -5.97
CA VAL A 346 -8.03 30.22 -5.23
C VAL A 346 -6.79 29.34 -5.25
N ASP A 347 -6.94 28.03 -5.03
CA ASP A 347 -5.84 27.07 -5.11
C ASP A 347 -5.21 27.04 -6.52
N ALA A 348 -6.04 27.10 -7.56
CA ALA A 348 -5.56 27.16 -8.94
C ALA A 348 -4.79 28.46 -9.25
N ILE A 349 -5.28 29.62 -8.77
CA ILE A 349 -4.59 30.92 -8.92
C ILE A 349 -3.23 30.88 -8.23
N ASN A 350 -3.19 30.40 -6.98
CA ASN A 350 -1.95 30.28 -6.21
C ASN A 350 -0.95 29.34 -6.87
N ALA A 351 -1.41 28.21 -7.41
CA ALA A 351 -0.56 27.26 -8.13
C ALA A 351 0.04 27.88 -9.40
N GLU A 352 -0.78 28.58 -10.21
CA GLU A 352 -0.30 29.23 -11.43
C GLU A 352 0.67 30.38 -11.11
N TYR A 353 0.37 31.21 -10.12
CA TYR A 353 1.27 32.26 -9.65
C TYR A 353 2.61 31.68 -9.18
N ALA A 354 2.59 30.61 -8.39
CA ALA A 354 3.80 29.97 -7.87
C ALA A 354 4.70 29.44 -9.01
N GLU A 355 4.13 28.90 -10.08
CA GLU A 355 4.90 28.45 -11.25
C GLU A 355 5.54 29.61 -12.02
N ILE A 356 4.83 30.73 -12.23
CA ILE A 356 5.40 31.91 -12.90
C ILE A 356 6.48 32.58 -12.04
N ALA A 357 6.25 32.64 -10.73
CA ALA A 357 7.18 33.19 -9.75
C ALA A 357 8.46 32.35 -9.61
N LYS A 358 8.40 31.05 -9.92
CA LYS A 358 9.58 30.17 -9.98
C LYS A 358 10.39 30.47 -11.24
N ARG A 359 11.26 31.48 -11.14
CA ARG A 359 12.07 31.93 -12.27
C ARG A 359 13.05 30.85 -12.72
N PRO A 360 13.09 30.51 -14.03
CA PRO A 360 14.15 29.65 -14.53
C PRO A 360 15.50 30.34 -14.36
N LEU A 361 16.53 29.55 -14.05
CA LEU A 361 17.90 30.02 -13.89
C LEU A 361 18.64 29.85 -15.20
N THR A 362 19.43 30.86 -15.58
CA THR A 362 20.38 30.78 -16.70
C THR A 362 21.81 30.89 -16.18
N PHE A 363 22.72 30.24 -16.90
CA PHE A 363 24.14 30.20 -16.57
C PHE A 363 24.96 30.66 -17.78
N ALA A 364 26.09 31.31 -17.52
CA ALA A 364 27.01 31.68 -18.59
C ALA A 364 27.56 30.40 -19.27
N PRO A 365 27.65 30.33 -20.61
CA PRO A 365 28.12 29.12 -21.30
C PRO A 365 29.49 28.64 -20.84
N GLU A 366 30.39 29.55 -20.48
CA GLU A 366 31.71 29.27 -19.92
C GLU A 366 31.65 28.60 -18.54
N GLU A 367 30.67 28.94 -17.70
CA GLU A 367 30.47 28.35 -16.38
C GLU A 367 29.81 26.96 -16.50
N ILE A 368 28.88 26.77 -17.44
CA ILE A 368 28.27 25.45 -17.76
C ILE A 368 29.36 24.43 -18.13
N ALA A 369 30.36 24.85 -18.91
CA ALA A 369 31.45 23.98 -19.38
C ALA A 369 32.39 23.48 -18.26
N ILE A 370 32.35 24.11 -17.06
CA ILE A 370 33.18 23.73 -15.91
C ILE A 370 32.38 23.13 -14.75
N ALA A 371 31.07 23.37 -14.73
CA ALA A 371 30.14 22.90 -13.72
C ALA A 371 29.39 21.63 -14.12
N GLY A 372 28.76 21.00 -13.14
CA GLY A 372 27.89 19.85 -13.36
C GLY A 372 26.58 19.94 -12.62
N VAL A 373 25.83 18.86 -12.72
CA VAL A 373 24.43 18.77 -12.29
C VAL A 373 24.24 17.53 -11.43
N PHE A 374 23.52 17.69 -10.32
CA PHE A 374 22.99 16.57 -9.55
C PHE A 374 21.55 16.31 -9.93
N VAL A 375 21.21 15.05 -10.15
CA VAL A 375 19.85 14.60 -10.44
C VAL A 375 19.43 13.60 -9.36
N SER A 376 18.29 13.85 -8.72
CA SER A 376 17.74 12.96 -7.72
C SER A 376 16.23 12.85 -7.75
N LEU A 377 15.66 11.93 -6.96
CA LEU A 377 14.22 11.73 -6.90
C LEU A 377 13.64 12.30 -5.60
N GLU A 378 12.60 13.13 -5.76
CA GLU A 378 11.78 13.61 -4.65
C GLU A 378 10.86 12.50 -4.11
N ARG A 379 10.23 12.75 -2.96
CA ARG A 379 9.33 11.77 -2.31
C ARG A 379 8.12 11.41 -3.15
N ASP A 380 7.69 12.28 -4.05
CA ASP A 380 6.58 12.03 -4.97
C ASP A 380 7.01 11.31 -6.26
N GLY A 381 8.31 11.05 -6.44
CA GLY A 381 8.87 10.44 -7.65
C GLY A 381 9.17 11.43 -8.77
N SER A 382 8.97 12.73 -8.55
CA SER A 382 9.45 13.76 -9.48
C SER A 382 10.98 13.89 -9.43
N ILE A 383 11.55 14.35 -10.54
CA ILE A 383 13.00 14.57 -10.63
C ILE A 383 13.32 15.95 -10.03
N ARG A 384 14.29 15.96 -9.11
CA ARG A 384 14.99 17.16 -8.68
C ARG A 384 16.31 17.29 -9.44
N ILE A 385 16.55 18.47 -9.98
CA ILE A 385 17.75 18.78 -10.76
C ILE A 385 18.44 20.00 -10.14
N ASP A 386 19.58 19.79 -9.48
CA ASP A 386 20.40 20.86 -8.90
C ASP A 386 21.58 21.15 -9.84
N ARG A 387 21.50 22.27 -10.57
CA ARG A 387 22.48 22.70 -11.58
C ARG A 387 23.52 23.65 -10.99
N GLY A 388 24.69 23.72 -11.61
CA GLY A 388 25.67 24.77 -11.34
C GLY A 388 26.72 24.43 -10.30
N TYR A 389 27.18 23.17 -10.25
CA TYR A 389 28.20 22.74 -9.30
C TYR A 389 29.56 22.55 -9.97
N ALA A 390 30.45 23.53 -9.83
CA ALA A 390 31.83 23.39 -10.29
C ALA A 390 32.66 22.60 -9.27
N TRP A 391 33.37 21.57 -9.76
CA TRP A 391 34.39 20.92 -8.96
C TRP A 391 35.54 21.89 -8.72
N ALA A 392 35.94 22.10 -7.46
CA ALA A 392 36.98 23.04 -7.10
C ALA A 392 38.01 22.41 -6.15
N GLU A 393 39.23 22.20 -6.66
CA GLU A 393 40.40 22.00 -5.81
C GLU A 393 40.71 23.33 -5.07
N GLY A 394 40.72 23.33 -3.74
CA GLY A 394 40.94 24.55 -2.94
C GLY A 394 39.68 25.25 -2.41
N ALA A 395 38.56 24.54 -2.29
CA ALA A 395 37.36 25.02 -1.58
C ALA A 395 37.68 25.51 -0.15
N LEU A 396 36.97 26.54 0.32
CA LEU A 396 37.14 27.10 1.65
C LEU A 396 36.42 26.23 2.70
N PHE A 397 37.18 25.52 3.52
CA PHE A 397 36.62 24.64 4.55
C PHE A 397 36.40 25.39 5.87
N GLN A 398 35.19 25.38 6.41
CA GLN A 398 34.93 25.94 7.74
C GLN A 398 35.27 24.93 8.84
N VAL A 399 36.10 25.33 9.80
CA VAL A 399 36.50 24.52 10.95
C VAL A 399 36.14 25.25 12.23
N TYR A 400 35.32 24.60 13.07
CA TYR A 400 34.92 25.14 14.37
C TYR A 400 35.90 24.70 15.44
N THR A 401 36.37 25.68 16.21
CA THR A 401 37.33 25.51 17.29
C THR A 401 36.78 26.15 18.57
N ALA A 402 37.33 25.80 19.74
CA ALA A 402 36.93 26.42 21.00
C ALA A 402 38.16 26.70 21.88
N PRO A 403 38.17 27.80 22.67
CA PRO A 403 39.24 28.06 23.61
C PRO A 403 39.45 26.91 24.59
N GLY A 404 40.72 26.57 24.85
CA GLY A 404 41.08 25.44 25.72
C GLY A 404 40.98 24.06 25.06
N GLN A 405 40.44 23.96 23.84
CA GLN A 405 40.36 22.71 23.07
C GLN A 405 41.30 22.77 21.86
N VAL A 406 41.95 21.66 21.54
CA VAL A 406 42.79 21.54 20.34
C VAL A 406 41.99 20.82 19.27
N THR A 407 41.86 21.43 18.10
CA THR A 407 41.32 20.81 16.90
C THR A 407 42.47 20.23 16.08
N ASP A 408 42.41 18.93 15.81
CA ASP A 408 43.36 18.23 14.94
C ASP A 408 42.84 18.21 13.49
N ILE A 409 43.66 18.64 12.53
CA ILE A 409 43.37 18.57 11.10
C ILE A 409 44.34 17.57 10.48
N ALA A 410 43.84 16.39 10.15
CA ALA A 410 44.63 15.27 9.64
C ALA A 410 44.61 15.23 8.10
N LEU A 411 45.79 15.33 7.49
CA LEU A 411 45.98 15.28 6.03
C LEU A 411 45.96 13.84 5.50
N GLN A 412 46.06 13.66 4.18
CA GLN A 412 46.08 12.32 3.58
C GLN A 412 47.34 11.54 4.02
N GLU A 413 47.27 10.21 4.10
CA GLU A 413 48.47 9.39 4.29
C GLU A 413 49.44 9.58 3.12
N GLY A 414 50.72 9.78 3.44
CA GLY A 414 51.78 10.06 2.48
C GLY A 414 51.71 11.47 1.87
N GLU A 415 50.93 12.39 2.44
CA GLU A 415 50.94 13.81 2.06
C GLU A 415 51.92 14.59 2.94
N GLU A 416 52.75 15.43 2.33
CA GLU A 416 53.82 16.17 3.01
C GLU A 416 53.60 17.67 2.91
N LEU A 417 54.02 18.45 3.91
CA LEU A 417 54.03 19.91 3.83
C LEU A 417 55.17 20.38 2.92
N VAL A 418 54.91 21.34 2.02
CA VAL A 418 55.91 21.79 1.03
C VAL A 418 56.13 23.31 1.04
N GLY A 419 57.38 23.71 0.81
CA GLY A 419 57.79 25.11 0.71
C GLY A 419 58.12 25.78 2.06
N PRO A 420 58.68 27.01 2.04
CA PRO A 420 58.94 27.78 3.25
C PRO A 420 57.61 28.38 3.77
N GLY A 421 57.26 28.05 5.02
CA GLY A 421 55.99 28.48 5.61
C GLY A 421 54.77 27.77 5.01
N PRO A 422 54.72 26.42 5.08
CA PRO A 422 53.63 25.65 4.46
C PRO A 422 52.27 25.88 5.13
N VAL A 423 52.25 26.42 6.35
CA VAL A 423 51.04 26.75 7.10
C VAL A 423 51.03 28.24 7.39
N ALA A 424 50.03 28.96 6.88
CA ALA A 424 49.90 30.41 7.06
C ALA A 424 48.49 30.75 7.57
N ALA A 425 48.39 31.62 8.56
CA ALA A 425 47.11 32.13 9.06
C ALA A 425 47.08 33.66 9.05
N GLY A 426 45.90 34.22 8.80
CA GLY A 426 45.71 35.68 8.79
C GLY A 426 45.89 36.33 10.16
N ASP A 427 45.68 35.56 11.24
CA ASP A 427 45.85 36.01 12.62
C ASP A 427 46.60 34.97 13.44
N THR A 428 47.91 35.15 13.63
CA THR A 428 48.74 34.26 14.44
C THR A 428 48.87 34.70 15.90
N VAL A 429 48.30 35.85 16.28
CA VAL A 429 48.35 36.36 17.65
C VAL A 429 47.26 35.72 18.49
N ARG A 430 46.06 35.58 17.91
CA ARG A 430 44.90 35.01 18.60
C ARG A 430 44.68 33.53 18.31
N TRP A 431 45.47 32.95 17.40
CA TRP A 431 45.41 31.54 17.04
C TRP A 431 46.76 30.87 17.24
N ILE A 432 46.75 29.79 18.01
CA ILE A 432 47.90 28.92 18.23
C ILE A 432 47.82 27.80 17.20
N ILE A 433 48.80 27.73 16.31
CA ILE A 433 48.88 26.75 15.23
C ILE A 433 50.21 26.03 15.34
N GLY A 434 50.19 24.71 15.22
CA GLY A 434 51.38 23.89 15.10
C GLY A 434 51.11 22.67 14.24
N ASP A 435 52.16 22.01 13.77
CA ASP A 435 52.08 20.77 13.02
C ASP A 435 52.78 19.63 13.76
N THR A 436 52.32 18.41 13.51
CA THR A 436 52.95 17.18 14.00
C THR A 436 52.76 16.05 13.01
N LEU A 437 53.40 14.91 13.27
CA LEU A 437 53.37 13.73 12.43
C LEU A 437 52.90 12.52 13.25
N SER A 438 52.15 11.65 12.59
CA SER A 438 51.84 10.30 13.10
C SER A 438 52.11 9.24 12.03
N GLY A 439 52.23 7.99 12.44
CA GLY A 439 52.51 6.87 11.53
C GLY A 439 53.96 6.84 11.01
N GLU A 440 54.28 5.77 10.28
CA GLU A 440 55.61 5.53 9.70
C GLU A 440 55.48 5.03 8.25
N GLY A 441 56.47 5.34 7.41
CA GLY A 441 56.49 4.89 6.01
C GLY A 441 55.22 5.30 5.25
N ALA A 442 54.51 4.31 4.69
CA ALA A 442 53.31 4.52 3.87
C ALA A 442 52.09 5.02 4.65
N THR A 443 52.04 4.85 5.98
CA THR A 443 50.95 5.36 6.84
C THR A 443 51.28 6.68 7.50
N ARG A 444 52.43 7.30 7.15
CA ARG A 444 52.82 8.60 7.68
C ARG A 444 51.77 9.64 7.35
N ARG A 445 51.34 10.42 8.35
CA ARG A 445 50.30 11.42 8.24
C ARG A 445 50.71 12.72 8.92
N VAL A 446 50.46 13.84 8.25
CA VAL A 446 50.63 15.19 8.81
C VAL A 446 49.36 15.62 9.53
N HIS A 447 49.54 16.29 10.66
CA HIS A 447 48.48 16.85 11.49
C HIS A 447 48.72 18.33 11.70
N ILE A 448 47.71 19.18 11.48
CA ILE A 448 47.73 20.61 11.85
C ILE A 448 46.84 20.80 13.08
N LEU A 449 47.47 21.22 14.16
CA LEU A 449 46.83 21.48 15.45
C LEU A 449 46.46 22.95 15.56
N VAL A 450 45.18 23.24 15.78
CA VAL A 450 44.65 24.60 15.85
C VAL A 450 43.94 24.82 17.18
N LYS A 451 44.26 25.94 17.85
CA LYS A 451 43.58 26.37 19.08
C LYS A 451 43.42 27.89 19.15
N PRO A 452 42.19 28.41 19.31
CA PRO A 452 41.97 29.84 19.51
C PRO A 452 42.26 30.25 20.96
N THR A 453 42.59 31.52 21.16
CA THR A 453 42.82 32.11 22.49
C THR A 453 41.54 32.68 23.12
N ARG A 454 40.52 32.98 22.31
CA ARG A 454 39.23 33.58 22.71
C ARG A 454 38.11 33.08 21.80
N PRO A 455 36.84 33.07 22.26
CA PRO A 455 35.71 32.77 21.39
C PRO A 455 35.41 33.98 20.47
N ASP A 456 34.49 33.78 19.53
CA ASP A 456 33.93 34.82 18.65
C ASP A 456 34.97 35.55 17.77
N ILE A 457 36.01 34.81 17.36
CA ILE A 457 37.03 35.26 16.42
C ILE A 457 37.04 34.35 15.18
N VAL A 458 37.39 34.95 14.04
CA VAL A 458 37.48 34.25 12.74
C VAL A 458 38.83 34.59 12.10
N THR A 459 39.45 33.62 11.43
CA THR A 459 40.62 33.85 10.58
C THR A 459 40.66 32.83 9.43
N ASN A 460 41.51 33.08 8.44
CA ASN A 460 41.83 32.10 7.40
C ASN A 460 43.11 31.33 7.76
N LEU A 461 43.20 30.09 7.27
CA LEU A 461 44.35 29.19 7.37
C LEU A 461 44.59 28.58 5.99
N ILE A 462 45.83 28.65 5.51
CA ILE A 462 46.27 28.09 4.23
C ILE A 462 47.33 27.02 4.52
N ILE A 463 47.16 25.83 3.94
CA ILE A 463 48.08 24.70 4.11
C ILE A 463 48.56 24.24 2.72
N ASN A 464 49.84 24.39 2.43
CA ASN A 464 50.47 23.94 1.18
C ASN A 464 51.11 22.56 1.38
N THR A 465 50.72 21.60 0.53
CA THR A 465 51.19 20.21 0.61
C THR A 465 51.76 19.72 -0.72
N SER A 466 52.36 18.53 -0.69
CA SER A 466 52.90 17.83 -1.86
C SER A 466 51.82 17.42 -2.85
N ARG A 467 50.55 17.47 -2.46
CA ARG A 467 49.41 17.08 -3.30
C ARG A 467 48.55 18.26 -3.69
N ARG A 468 48.26 19.17 -2.76
CA ARG A 468 47.28 20.25 -2.94
C ARG A 468 47.48 21.42 -1.97
N THR A 469 46.68 22.47 -2.14
CA THR A 469 46.57 23.56 -1.17
C THR A 469 45.19 23.53 -0.52
N TYR A 470 45.15 23.60 0.81
CA TYR A 470 43.91 23.73 1.58
C TYR A 470 43.69 25.19 1.94
N HIS A 471 42.47 25.66 1.72
CA HIS A 471 41.98 26.95 2.22
C HIS A 471 40.95 26.68 3.31
N ILE A 472 41.17 27.20 4.51
CA ILE A 472 40.34 26.89 5.69
C ILE A 472 39.92 28.22 6.34
N GLU A 473 38.66 28.33 6.73
CA GLU A 473 38.15 29.39 7.61
C GLU A 473 37.99 28.82 9.02
N LEU A 474 38.76 29.35 9.95
CA LEU A 474 38.69 28.96 11.35
C LEU A 474 37.69 29.86 12.08
N ARG A 475 36.73 29.26 12.77
CA ARG A 475 35.74 29.97 13.61
C ARG A 475 35.85 29.51 15.05
N ALA A 476 36.09 30.43 15.98
CA ALA A 476 36.13 30.12 17.41
C ALA A 476 34.73 30.31 18.01
N THR A 477 34.20 29.26 18.64
CA THR A 477 32.93 29.33 19.38
C THR A 477 33.20 29.27 20.90
N PRO A 478 32.21 29.58 21.76
CA PRO A 478 32.37 29.48 23.21
C PRO A 478 32.70 28.08 23.75
N SER A 479 32.19 27.02 23.11
CA SER A 479 32.33 25.65 23.63
C SER A 479 32.29 24.55 22.57
N THR A 480 31.69 24.79 21.40
CA THR A 480 31.55 23.81 20.32
C THR A 480 32.81 23.79 19.45
N TYR A 481 33.44 22.63 19.32
CA TYR A 481 34.61 22.46 18.48
C TYR A 481 34.61 21.10 17.78
N MET A 482 35.37 21.01 16.70
CA MET A 482 35.68 19.74 16.05
C MET A 482 36.96 19.17 16.70
N ALA A 483 36.87 17.97 17.28
CA ALA A 483 38.05 17.32 17.87
C ALA A 483 39.07 16.90 16.80
N ALA A 484 38.56 16.38 15.67
CA ALA A 484 39.37 16.01 14.52
C ALA A 484 38.64 16.35 13.21
N VAL A 485 39.39 16.79 12.20
CA VAL A 485 38.94 17.10 10.84
C VAL A 485 39.81 16.32 9.88
N SER A 486 39.18 15.64 8.92
CA SER A 486 39.85 14.98 7.81
C SER A 486 38.93 14.97 6.60
N TRP A 487 39.50 14.71 5.42
CA TRP A 487 38.75 14.63 4.18
C TRP A 487 38.68 13.21 3.67
N ARG A 488 37.60 12.90 2.95
CA ARG A 488 37.53 11.71 2.11
C ARG A 488 38.18 12.06 0.78
N TYR A 489 39.34 11.49 0.55
CA TYR A 489 40.09 11.68 -0.69
C TYR A 489 39.53 10.71 -1.73
N THR A 490 39.22 11.20 -2.93
CA THR A 490 38.99 10.33 -4.07
C THR A 490 40.26 9.51 -4.34
N PRO A 491 40.16 8.20 -4.61
CA PRO A 491 41.30 7.41 -5.01
C PRO A 491 41.88 8.02 -6.30
N SER A 492 43.19 8.28 -6.27
CA SER A 492 43.97 8.79 -7.39
C SER A 492 44.07 7.79 -8.54
#